data_AF-A0A2H9LFA5-F1
#
_entry.id   AF-A0A2H9LFA5-F1
#
_cell.length_a   1.000
_cell.length_b   1.000
_cell.length_c   1.000
_cell.angle_alpha   90.00
_cell.angle_beta   90.00
_cell.angle_gamma   90.00
#
_symmetry.space_group_name_H-M   'P 1'
#
loop_
_entity.id
_entity.type
_entity.pdbx_description
1 polymer ?
#
loop_
_entity_poly.entity_id
_entity_poly.type
_entity_poly.pdbx_seq_one_letter_code
_entity_poly.pdbx_strand_id
1 'polypeptide(L)'
;MIKRLIKMLFSLLFIIIGIIVIYYFICDLSNTKGNYASDMQLQNQNNLEYTVYFCPEDDCNIILYNHLSNTNKIDCAVYDITLNWFYSLMQNKQARIITDNGNYKEKWEFVKTDNSKDYMHNKFCILDSNILLIGSTNFTYNALEKQNNNFIITNNKILIVETQKYFEELWKGNFNYGYKTKDICFSPSNCMSYYIEETKKAKKSIKCMFFSFTYNELSKELIQRQKEGLDIKIIMEKSQNSQYSEYNNLNRGGVKVIWDQNPSHMHNKFCILDSNTVITGSMNPSNNGNFNNNESIIIINNEEVTKQYENYFDKYYSMWR
;
A
#
# COMPACT_ATOMS: atom_id res chain seq x y z
N MET A 1 -12.36 -68.23 -4.53
CA MET A 1 -12.26 -67.02 -3.66
C MET A 1 -10.97 -66.24 -3.92
N ILE A 2 -9.79 -66.87 -3.90
CA ILE A 2 -8.47 -66.24 -4.07
C ILE A 2 -8.31 -65.47 -5.41
N LYS A 3 -8.75 -66.03 -6.55
CA LYS A 3 -8.66 -65.35 -7.86
C LYS A 3 -9.46 -64.04 -7.94
N ARG A 4 -10.58 -63.92 -7.22
CA ARG A 4 -11.38 -62.69 -7.16
C ARG A 4 -10.68 -61.61 -6.32
N LEU A 5 -10.07 -62.02 -5.20
CA LEU A 5 -9.33 -61.10 -4.31
C LEU A 5 -8.11 -60.49 -5.02
N ILE A 6 -7.35 -61.32 -5.76
CA ILE A 6 -6.20 -60.86 -6.54
C ILE A 6 -6.63 -59.86 -7.62
N LYS A 7 -7.71 -60.13 -8.35
CA LYS A 7 -8.23 -59.22 -9.38
C LYS A 7 -8.66 -57.87 -8.78
N MET A 8 -9.27 -57.88 -7.59
CA MET A 8 -9.67 -56.68 -6.85
C MET A 8 -8.46 -55.85 -6.41
N LEU A 9 -7.40 -56.50 -5.90
CA LEU A 9 -6.16 -55.84 -5.49
C LEU A 9 -5.44 -55.18 -6.68
N PHE A 10 -5.41 -55.83 -7.84
CA PHE A 10 -4.87 -55.21 -9.06
C PHE A 10 -5.70 -54.01 -9.50
N SER A 11 -7.03 -54.09 -9.47
CA SER A 11 -7.90 -52.95 -9.80
C SER A 11 -7.70 -51.76 -8.85
N LEU A 12 -7.55 -52.01 -7.56
CA LEU A 12 -7.23 -50.97 -6.56
C LEU A 12 -5.86 -50.33 -6.81
N LEU A 13 -4.85 -51.13 -7.16
CA LEU A 13 -3.52 -50.62 -7.47
C LEU A 13 -3.52 -49.68 -8.68
N PHE A 14 -4.26 -50.02 -9.74
CA PHE A 14 -4.41 -49.17 -10.93
C PHE A 14 -5.12 -47.85 -10.63
N ILE A 15 -6.14 -47.87 -9.76
CA ILE A 15 -6.85 -46.65 -9.34
C ILE A 15 -5.91 -45.74 -8.54
N ILE A 16 -5.12 -46.30 -7.62
CA ILE A 16 -4.16 -45.51 -6.82
C ILE A 16 -3.09 -44.88 -7.71
N ILE A 17 -2.52 -45.64 -8.65
CA ILE A 17 -1.54 -45.10 -9.61
C ILE A 17 -2.17 -43.99 -10.46
N GLY A 18 -3.41 -44.17 -10.93
CA GLY A 18 -4.14 -43.14 -11.68
C GLY A 18 -4.33 -41.85 -10.90
N ILE A 19 -4.71 -41.94 -9.63
CA ILE A 19 -4.87 -40.76 -8.75
C ILE A 19 -3.53 -40.04 -8.53
N ILE A 20 -2.44 -40.79 -8.32
CA ILE A 20 -1.10 -40.21 -8.15
C ILE A 20 -0.67 -39.47 -9.42
N VAL A 21 -0.85 -40.07 -10.59
CA VAL A 21 -0.49 -39.44 -11.88
C VAL A 21 -1.31 -38.17 -12.11
N ILE A 22 -2.62 -38.20 -11.83
CA ILE A 22 -3.48 -37.02 -11.93
C ILE A 22 -3.04 -35.93 -10.95
N TYR A 23 -2.70 -36.29 -9.71
CA TYR A 23 -2.20 -35.35 -8.72
C TYR A 23 -0.90 -34.67 -9.17
N TYR A 24 0.08 -35.44 -9.66
CA TYR A 24 1.32 -34.87 -10.21
C TYR A 24 1.06 -33.98 -11.43
N PHE A 25 0.14 -34.38 -12.32
CA PHE A 25 -0.21 -33.58 -13.50
C PHE A 25 -0.91 -32.26 -13.14
N ILE A 26 -1.77 -32.27 -12.13
CA ILE A 26 -2.42 -31.05 -11.61
C ILE A 26 -1.40 -30.13 -10.93
N CYS A 27 -0.48 -30.68 -10.13
CA CYS A 27 0.61 -29.92 -9.50
C CYS A 27 1.53 -29.27 -10.55
N ASP A 28 1.84 -29.97 -11.64
CA ASP A 28 2.69 -29.44 -12.71
C ASP A 28 1.97 -28.33 -13.51
N LEU A 29 0.66 -28.47 -13.72
CA LEU A 29 -0.19 -27.41 -14.32
C LEU A 29 -0.31 -26.16 -13.43
N SER A 30 -0.34 -26.31 -12.10
CA SER A 30 -0.32 -25.18 -11.17
C SER A 30 1.04 -24.49 -11.12
N ASN A 31 2.14 -25.26 -11.11
CA ASN A 31 3.49 -24.72 -11.09
C ASN A 31 3.83 -23.98 -12.39
N THR A 32 3.41 -24.51 -13.54
CA THR A 32 3.63 -23.84 -14.83
C THR A 32 2.86 -22.52 -14.94
N LYS A 33 1.58 -22.47 -14.53
CA LYS A 33 0.82 -21.20 -14.56
C LYS A 33 1.35 -20.14 -13.58
N GLY A 34 1.83 -20.54 -12.41
CA GLY A 34 2.47 -19.63 -11.45
C GLY A 34 3.79 -19.06 -12.00
N ASN A 35 4.61 -19.91 -12.60
CA ASN A 35 5.93 -19.52 -13.11
C ASN A 35 5.85 -18.64 -14.36
N TYR A 36 4.94 -18.89 -15.31
CA TYR A 36 4.84 -18.03 -16.50
C TYR A 36 4.36 -16.59 -16.19
N ALA A 37 3.53 -16.41 -15.16
CA ALA A 37 3.11 -15.08 -14.72
C ALA A 37 4.21 -14.37 -13.91
N SER A 38 4.92 -15.09 -13.03
CA SER A 38 6.04 -14.53 -12.26
C SER A 38 7.25 -14.21 -13.12
N ASP A 39 7.57 -15.06 -14.11
CA ASP A 39 8.73 -14.88 -14.99
C ASP A 39 8.53 -13.73 -15.98
N MET A 40 7.29 -13.48 -16.42
CA MET A 40 6.95 -12.33 -17.27
C MET A 40 6.97 -11.01 -16.48
N GLN A 41 6.69 -11.03 -15.17
CA GLN A 41 6.88 -9.88 -14.27
C GLN A 41 8.35 -9.65 -13.90
N LEU A 42 9.13 -10.70 -13.64
CA LEU A 42 10.55 -10.57 -13.26
C LEU A 42 11.44 -10.05 -14.40
N GLN A 43 11.15 -10.41 -15.66
CA GLN A 43 11.99 -9.99 -16.80
C GLN A 43 11.83 -8.51 -17.20
N ASN A 44 10.75 -7.84 -16.79
CA ASN A 44 10.52 -6.40 -17.06
C ASN A 44 10.99 -5.45 -15.94
N GLN A 45 11.52 -5.97 -14.82
CA GLN A 45 11.92 -5.16 -13.66
C GLN A 45 13.29 -4.46 -13.81
N ASN A 46 14.04 -4.72 -14.87
CA ASN A 46 15.35 -4.12 -15.10
C ASN A 46 15.28 -2.74 -15.79
N ASN A 47 14.58 -1.77 -15.18
CA ASN A 47 14.81 -0.30 -15.27
C ASN A 47 13.63 0.60 -14.85
N LEU A 48 12.55 0.09 -14.26
CA LEU A 48 11.48 0.98 -13.80
C LEU A 48 11.87 1.68 -12.50
N GLU A 49 11.92 3.02 -12.55
CA GLU A 49 12.18 3.88 -11.39
C GLU A 49 11.16 3.65 -10.26
N TYR A 50 9.95 3.24 -10.60
CA TYR A 50 8.86 2.91 -9.68
C TYR A 50 8.22 1.57 -10.08
N THR A 51 7.97 0.71 -9.10
CA THR A 51 7.10 -0.46 -9.21
C THR A 51 5.98 -0.32 -8.19
N VAL A 52 4.73 -0.48 -8.62
CA VAL A 52 3.55 -0.33 -7.77
C VAL A 52 2.97 -1.70 -7.47
N TYR A 53 2.52 -1.90 -6.24
CA TYR A 53 1.81 -3.10 -5.82
C TYR A 53 0.51 -2.72 -5.11
N PHE A 54 -0.54 -3.48 -5.39
CA PHE A 54 -1.88 -3.33 -4.85
C PHE A 54 -2.30 -4.61 -4.11
N CYS A 55 -2.43 -4.52 -2.79
CA CYS A 55 -2.86 -5.65 -1.98
C CYS A 55 -4.39 -5.75 -1.97
N PRO A 56 -4.98 -6.95 -1.91
CA PRO A 56 -4.33 -8.26 -1.97
C PRO A 56 -4.23 -8.83 -3.40
N GLU A 57 -4.32 -8.00 -4.44
CA GLU A 57 -4.27 -8.49 -5.83
C GLU A 57 -2.89 -8.97 -6.22
N ASP A 58 -1.89 -8.22 -5.80
CA ASP A 58 -0.50 -8.65 -5.79
C ASP A 58 -0.24 -9.45 -4.53
N ASP A 59 0.64 -10.46 -4.63
CA ASP A 59 1.08 -11.30 -3.52
C ASP A 59 2.00 -10.50 -2.57
N CYS A 60 1.41 -9.48 -1.94
CA CYS A 60 2.11 -8.44 -1.21
C CYS A 60 2.94 -8.99 -0.06
N ASN A 61 2.49 -10.08 0.56
CA ASN A 61 3.21 -10.74 1.63
C ASN A 61 4.49 -11.40 1.12
N ILE A 62 4.42 -12.15 0.00
CA ILE A 62 5.61 -12.72 -0.63
C ILE A 62 6.53 -11.62 -1.17
N ILE A 63 5.99 -10.61 -1.84
CA ILE A 63 6.76 -9.48 -2.38
C ILE A 63 7.53 -8.76 -1.27
N LEU A 64 6.83 -8.38 -0.18
CA LEU A 64 7.45 -7.71 0.96
C LEU A 64 8.52 -8.61 1.61
N TYR A 65 8.21 -9.89 1.83
CA TYR A 65 9.17 -10.85 2.38
C TYR A 65 10.43 -10.97 1.51
N ASN A 66 10.29 -11.08 0.20
CA ASN A 66 11.41 -11.23 -0.74
C ASN A 66 12.32 -10.00 -0.73
N HIS A 67 11.76 -8.79 -0.73
CA HIS A 67 12.58 -7.58 -0.66
C HIS A 67 13.34 -7.48 0.67
N LEU A 68 12.66 -7.71 1.80
CA LEU A 68 13.29 -7.61 3.11
C LEU A 68 14.32 -8.73 3.35
N SER A 69 14.06 -9.95 2.88
CA SER A 69 14.96 -11.09 3.11
C SER A 69 16.26 -10.98 2.34
N ASN A 70 16.24 -10.37 1.16
CA ASN A 70 17.43 -10.12 0.33
C ASN A 70 18.19 -8.84 0.70
N THR A 71 17.70 -8.05 1.67
CA THR A 71 18.33 -6.80 2.12
C THR A 71 19.21 -7.04 3.35
N ASN A 72 20.32 -6.33 3.52
CA ASN A 72 21.15 -6.43 4.74
C ASN A 72 20.87 -5.31 5.75
N LYS A 73 20.84 -4.05 5.30
CA LYS A 73 20.56 -2.87 6.12
C LYS A 73 19.13 -2.38 5.89
N ILE A 74 18.35 -2.27 6.95
CA ILE A 74 16.91 -2.00 6.88
C ILE A 74 16.54 -0.91 7.89
N ASP A 75 16.04 0.21 7.38
CA ASP A 75 15.52 1.31 8.20
C ASP A 75 14.02 1.46 7.92
N CYS A 76 13.14 1.09 8.86
CA CYS A 76 11.69 1.13 8.65
C CYS A 76 10.97 2.00 9.68
N ALA A 77 10.03 2.82 9.24
CA ALA A 77 9.03 3.47 10.09
C ALA A 77 7.65 2.96 9.70
N VAL A 78 7.10 2.06 10.52
CA VAL A 78 5.83 1.36 10.24
C VAL A 78 4.94 1.36 11.48
N TYR A 79 3.72 1.88 11.30
CA TYR A 79 2.74 2.05 12.38
C TYR A 79 2.35 0.76 13.11
N ASP A 80 1.92 -0.26 12.35
CA ASP A 80 1.38 -1.50 12.89
C ASP A 80 2.09 -2.71 12.25
N ILE A 81 2.64 -3.57 13.11
CA ILE A 81 3.46 -4.71 12.73
C ILE A 81 2.99 -5.95 13.51
N THR A 82 2.32 -6.87 12.80
CA THR A 82 1.86 -8.15 13.38
C THR A 82 2.39 -9.40 12.67
N LEU A 83 3.20 -9.20 11.63
CA LEU A 83 3.86 -10.27 10.88
C LEU A 83 4.98 -10.88 11.72
N ASN A 84 4.77 -12.12 12.18
CA ASN A 84 5.76 -12.81 13.02
C ASN A 84 7.10 -13.00 12.29
N TRP A 85 7.05 -13.32 10.99
CA TRP A 85 8.26 -13.50 10.18
C TRP A 85 9.10 -12.23 10.07
N PHE A 86 8.49 -11.04 10.20
CA PHE A 86 9.18 -9.77 10.08
C PHE A 86 10.22 -9.62 11.20
N TYR A 87 9.83 -9.83 12.46
CA TYR A 87 10.76 -9.72 13.59
C TYR A 87 11.84 -10.81 13.57
N SER A 88 11.49 -12.04 13.22
CA SER A 88 12.46 -13.13 13.07
C SER A 88 13.50 -12.82 11.99
N LEU A 89 13.07 -12.19 10.90
CA LEU A 89 13.96 -11.76 9.84
C LEU A 89 14.89 -10.63 10.30
N MET A 90 14.35 -9.59 10.95
CA MET A 90 15.13 -8.40 11.37
C MET A 90 16.27 -8.72 12.35
N GLN A 91 16.14 -9.76 13.17
CA GLN A 91 17.19 -10.18 14.11
C GLN A 91 18.52 -10.52 13.45
N ASN A 92 18.49 -10.92 12.17
CA ASN A 92 19.68 -11.32 11.41
C ASN A 92 20.16 -10.21 10.46
N LYS A 93 19.69 -8.98 10.65
CA LYS A 93 19.91 -7.83 9.76
C LYS A 93 20.47 -6.63 10.54
N GLN A 94 21.04 -5.67 9.82
CA GLN A 94 21.31 -4.34 10.38
C GLN A 94 20.01 -3.53 10.34
N ALA A 95 19.09 -3.86 11.25
CA ALA A 95 17.76 -3.27 11.30
C ALA A 95 17.67 -2.07 12.24
N ARG A 96 16.89 -1.07 11.86
CA ARG A 96 16.39 0.02 12.71
C ARG A 96 14.91 0.21 12.41
N ILE A 97 14.07 -0.06 13.40
CA ILE A 97 12.61 -0.05 13.25
C ILE A 97 12.03 1.00 14.19
N ILE A 98 11.19 1.87 13.66
CA ILE A 98 10.39 2.81 14.42
C ILE A 98 8.93 2.36 14.30
N THR A 99 8.25 2.23 15.43
CA THR A 99 6.83 1.87 15.51
C THR A 99 6.11 2.72 16.54
N ASP A 100 4.79 2.73 16.52
CA ASP A 100 3.97 3.44 17.49
C ASP A 100 3.79 2.59 18.77
N ASN A 101 3.63 3.23 19.93
CA ASN A 101 3.51 2.50 21.20
C ASN A 101 2.30 1.54 21.20
N GLY A 102 2.52 0.31 21.64
CA GLY A 102 1.49 -0.72 21.73
C GLY A 102 1.23 -1.52 20.44
N ASN A 103 1.85 -1.14 19.32
CA ASN A 103 1.65 -1.79 18.02
C ASN A 103 2.73 -2.83 17.65
N TYR A 104 3.40 -3.39 18.66
CA TYR A 104 4.41 -4.43 18.48
C TYR A 104 4.34 -5.44 19.64
N LYS A 105 4.71 -6.70 19.35
CA LYS A 105 4.53 -7.81 20.29
C LYS A 105 5.67 -7.97 21.30
N GLU A 106 6.89 -7.57 20.94
CA GLU A 106 8.10 -7.92 21.67
C GLU A 106 9.15 -6.80 21.63
N LYS A 107 9.82 -6.53 22.76
CA LYS A 107 10.88 -5.51 22.83
C LYS A 107 12.16 -6.04 22.19
N TRP A 108 12.61 -5.36 21.15
CA TRP A 108 13.86 -5.64 20.44
C TRP A 108 14.79 -4.43 20.49
N GLU A 109 16.11 -4.64 20.60
CA GLU A 109 17.09 -3.55 20.64
C GLU A 109 17.10 -2.68 19.38
N PHE A 110 16.74 -3.27 18.23
CA PHE A 110 16.61 -2.58 16.96
C PHE A 110 15.26 -1.85 16.79
N VAL A 111 14.37 -1.86 17.79
CA VAL A 111 13.06 -1.20 17.74
C VAL A 111 13.04 0.02 18.66
N LYS A 112 12.63 1.17 18.13
CA LYS A 112 12.25 2.36 18.88
C LYS A 112 10.76 2.60 18.78
N THR A 113 10.17 3.03 19.88
CA THR A 113 8.74 3.32 19.98
C THR A 113 8.52 4.81 20.10
N ASP A 114 7.66 5.36 19.26
CA ASP A 114 7.08 6.66 19.51
C ASP A 114 6.05 6.54 20.65
N ASN A 115 6.31 7.23 21.75
CA ASN A 115 5.43 7.29 22.92
C ASN A 115 4.75 8.65 23.04
N SER A 116 4.80 9.47 21.99
CA SER A 116 4.10 10.75 21.95
C SER A 116 2.59 10.53 21.91
N LYS A 117 1.83 11.62 22.08
CA LYS A 117 0.36 11.57 22.04
C LYS A 117 -0.17 11.29 20.64
N ASP A 118 0.57 11.73 19.63
CA ASP A 118 0.20 11.63 18.23
C ASP A 118 0.83 10.36 17.63
N TYR A 119 0.25 9.86 16.53
CA TYR A 119 0.65 8.54 16.04
C TYR A 119 1.88 8.59 15.15
N MET A 120 2.82 7.65 15.34
CA MET A 120 3.82 7.31 14.33
C MET A 120 3.17 6.52 13.19
N HIS A 121 2.45 7.20 12.30
CA HIS A 121 1.58 6.57 11.32
C HIS A 121 2.22 6.41 9.92
N ASN A 122 3.56 6.39 9.83
CA ASN A 122 4.28 6.09 8.60
C ASN A 122 4.17 4.61 8.20
N LYS A 123 4.41 4.32 6.92
CA LYS A 123 4.58 2.96 6.37
C LYS A 123 5.65 2.97 5.28
N PHE A 124 6.90 3.14 5.68
CA PHE A 124 8.02 3.08 4.74
C PHE A 124 9.20 2.26 5.28
N CYS A 125 10.02 1.76 4.36
CA CYS A 125 11.31 1.14 4.63
C CYS A 125 12.34 1.61 3.62
N ILE A 126 13.55 1.90 4.09
CA ILE A 126 14.73 2.13 3.27
C ILE A 126 15.61 0.88 3.37
N LEU A 127 15.90 0.28 2.22
CA LEU A 127 16.61 -0.98 2.09
C LEU A 127 17.97 -0.72 1.43
N ASP A 128 19.06 -1.12 2.09
CA ASP A 128 20.46 -0.95 1.67
C ASP A 128 20.80 0.47 1.16
N SER A 129 20.07 1.48 1.64
CA SER A 129 20.16 2.87 1.19
C SER A 129 20.02 3.08 -0.33
N ASN A 130 19.40 2.14 -1.04
CA ASN A 130 19.24 2.18 -2.50
C ASN A 130 17.81 1.88 -2.99
N ILE A 131 16.93 1.41 -2.10
CA ILE A 131 15.52 1.14 -2.38
C ILE A 131 14.67 1.78 -1.29
N LEU A 132 13.58 2.44 -1.69
CA LEU A 132 12.52 2.92 -0.82
C LEU A 132 11.25 2.13 -1.10
N LEU A 133 10.68 1.54 -0.05
CA LEU A 133 9.31 1.05 0.00
C LEU A 133 8.47 2.08 0.74
N ILE A 134 7.36 2.54 0.16
CA ILE A 134 6.47 3.55 0.79
C ILE A 134 5.03 3.42 0.29
N GLY A 135 4.04 3.63 1.16
CA GLY A 135 2.63 3.63 0.74
C GLY A 135 1.64 3.65 1.89
N SER A 136 0.48 3.01 1.70
CA SER A 136 -0.60 2.95 2.69
C SER A 136 -0.55 1.70 3.58
N THR A 137 0.31 0.74 3.23
CA THR A 137 0.24 -0.65 3.71
C THR A 137 0.92 -0.84 5.07
N ASN A 138 0.15 -1.17 6.11
CA ASN A 138 0.72 -1.62 7.39
C ASN A 138 1.30 -3.03 7.25
N PHE A 139 2.22 -3.42 8.15
CA PHE A 139 2.85 -4.73 8.12
C PHE A 139 2.04 -5.73 8.96
N THR A 140 0.82 -5.99 8.50
CA THR A 140 -0.11 -6.95 9.11
C THR A 140 -0.67 -7.91 8.08
N TYR A 141 -1.06 -9.11 8.52
CA TYR A 141 -1.70 -10.08 7.64
C TYR A 141 -2.99 -9.52 7.01
N ASN A 142 -3.80 -8.77 7.75
CA ASN A 142 -5.02 -8.18 7.18
C ASN A 142 -4.69 -7.13 6.11
N ALA A 143 -3.67 -6.30 6.32
CA ALA A 143 -3.28 -5.27 5.37
C ALA A 143 -2.75 -5.85 4.04
N LEU A 144 -2.00 -6.96 4.13
CA LEU A 144 -1.39 -7.62 2.96
C LEU A 144 -2.34 -8.58 2.24
N GLU A 145 -3.28 -9.24 2.95
CA GLU A 145 -4.05 -10.37 2.41
C GLU A 145 -5.55 -10.10 2.25
N LYS A 146 -6.09 -9.02 2.84
CA LYS A 146 -7.55 -8.80 2.89
C LYS A 146 -7.99 -7.38 2.54
N GLN A 147 -7.22 -6.39 2.97
CA GLN A 147 -7.55 -4.99 2.76
C GLN A 147 -7.01 -4.50 1.42
N ASN A 148 -7.77 -3.62 0.76
CA ASN A 148 -7.22 -2.91 -0.38
C ASN A 148 -6.21 -1.87 0.09
N ASN A 149 -4.94 -2.07 -0.25
CA ASN A 149 -3.84 -1.14 0.06
C ASN A 149 -2.93 -1.01 -1.14
N ASN A 150 -1.98 -0.07 -1.08
CA ASN A 150 -0.89 -0.02 -2.04
C ASN A 150 0.45 0.28 -1.37
N PHE A 151 1.52 -0.11 -2.03
CA PHE A 151 2.86 0.41 -1.77
C PHE A 151 3.66 0.47 -3.06
N ILE A 152 4.64 1.36 -3.06
CA ILE A 152 5.55 1.58 -4.17
C ILE A 152 6.94 1.17 -3.72
N ILE A 153 7.67 0.53 -4.63
CA ILE A 153 9.10 0.29 -4.50
C ILE A 153 9.80 1.15 -5.55
N THR A 154 10.78 1.95 -5.12
CA THR A 154 11.53 2.84 -6.01
C THR A 154 13.01 2.85 -5.69
N ASN A 155 13.84 3.03 -6.71
CA ASN A 155 15.27 3.30 -6.59
C ASN A 155 15.62 4.79 -6.80
N ASN A 156 14.62 5.69 -6.76
CA ASN A 156 14.83 7.12 -6.90
C ASN A 156 15.69 7.65 -5.73
N LYS A 157 16.93 8.01 -6.05
CA LYS A 157 17.94 8.44 -5.07
C LYS A 157 17.52 9.67 -4.28
N ILE A 158 16.76 10.59 -4.87
CA ILE A 158 16.29 11.80 -4.19
C ILE A 158 15.29 11.39 -3.11
N LEU A 159 14.25 10.63 -3.45
CA LEU A 159 13.25 10.15 -2.48
C LEU A 159 13.89 9.34 -1.35
N ILE A 160 14.86 8.49 -1.67
CA ILE A 160 15.61 7.70 -0.67
C ILE A 160 16.38 8.62 0.28
N VAL A 161 17.16 9.57 -0.24
CA VAL A 161 17.95 10.49 0.57
C VAL A 161 17.05 11.35 1.46
N GLU A 162 15.95 11.86 0.92
CA GLU A 162 15.01 12.69 1.67
C GLU A 162 14.26 11.90 2.75
N THR A 163 13.86 10.66 2.45
CA THR A 163 13.26 9.77 3.44
C THR A 163 14.26 9.36 4.51
N GLN A 164 15.53 9.14 4.16
CA GLN A 164 16.60 8.83 5.12
C GLN A 164 16.81 10.00 6.09
N LYS A 165 16.86 11.25 5.62
CA LYS A 165 16.99 12.43 6.51
C LYS A 165 15.85 12.48 7.53
N TYR A 166 14.62 12.28 7.08
CA TYR A 166 13.46 12.21 7.95
C TYR A 166 13.56 11.06 8.96
N PHE A 167 13.94 9.86 8.50
CA PHE A 167 14.14 8.69 9.34
C PHE A 167 15.19 8.93 10.44
N GLU A 168 16.31 9.59 10.13
CA GLU A 168 17.33 9.89 11.14
C GLU A 168 16.80 10.81 12.25
N GLU A 169 15.93 11.76 11.94
CA GLU A 169 15.31 12.62 12.95
C GLU A 169 14.37 11.82 13.86
N LEU A 170 13.51 10.97 13.29
CA LEU A 170 12.70 10.06 14.08
C LEU A 170 13.57 9.12 14.92
N TRP A 171 14.66 8.61 14.37
CA TRP A 171 15.57 7.70 15.08
C TRP A 171 16.27 8.40 16.26
N LYS A 172 16.55 9.70 16.16
CA LYS A 172 17.04 10.52 17.29
C LYS A 172 15.97 10.78 18.36
N GLY A 173 14.71 10.43 18.10
CA GLY A 173 13.57 10.65 18.99
C GLY A 173 12.78 11.93 18.68
N ASN A 174 13.04 12.59 17.55
CA ASN A 174 12.34 13.82 17.15
C ASN A 174 11.02 13.48 16.44
N PHE A 175 10.06 12.94 17.19
CA PHE A 175 8.77 12.48 16.65
C PHE A 175 7.78 13.59 16.26
N ASN A 176 8.13 14.87 16.44
CA ASN A 176 7.34 16.01 15.96
C ASN A 176 8.04 16.73 14.80
N TYR A 177 8.96 16.03 14.12
CA TYR A 177 9.70 16.58 13.00
C TYR A 177 8.86 16.47 11.73
N GLY A 178 8.47 17.59 11.13
CA GLY A 178 7.88 17.62 9.79
C GLY A 178 8.96 17.94 8.76
N TYR A 179 8.81 17.39 7.55
CA TYR A 179 9.73 17.66 6.45
C TYR A 179 9.00 17.71 5.10
N LYS A 180 9.41 18.56 4.16
CA LYS A 180 8.83 18.54 2.80
C LYS A 180 9.80 18.93 1.70
N THR A 181 9.58 18.34 0.53
CA THR A 181 10.20 18.67 -0.74
C THR A 181 9.14 18.74 -1.84
N LYS A 182 9.56 18.78 -3.10
CA LYS A 182 8.65 18.70 -4.25
C LYS A 182 7.96 17.34 -4.37
N ASP A 183 8.66 16.23 -4.15
CA ASP A 183 8.07 14.92 -4.48
C ASP A 183 7.64 14.13 -3.24
N ILE A 184 7.97 14.62 -2.04
CA ILE A 184 7.58 13.98 -0.77
C ILE A 184 7.34 14.99 0.34
N CYS A 185 6.35 14.74 1.19
CA CYS A 185 6.06 15.51 2.40
C CYS A 185 5.74 14.59 3.57
N PHE A 186 6.35 14.87 4.71
CA PHE A 186 6.12 14.23 6.00
C PHE A 186 5.45 15.22 6.97
N SER A 187 4.31 14.86 7.53
CA SER A 187 3.64 15.65 8.56
C SER A 187 4.46 15.65 9.86
N PRO A 188 4.39 16.74 10.66
CA PRO A 188 3.47 17.89 10.55
C PRO A 188 4.00 19.09 9.72
N SER A 189 4.41 18.91 8.45
CA SER A 189 4.79 20.00 7.52
C SER A 189 3.67 20.58 6.64
N ASN A 190 2.42 20.51 7.09
CA ASN A 190 1.26 21.00 6.34
C ASN A 190 1.11 20.36 4.94
N CYS A 191 1.27 19.03 4.89
CA CYS A 191 1.25 18.27 3.64
C CYS A 191 -0.08 18.36 2.88
N MET A 192 -1.22 18.61 3.56
CA MET A 192 -2.51 18.78 2.89
C MET A 192 -2.60 20.07 2.08
N SER A 193 -1.94 21.16 2.49
CA SER A 193 -1.83 22.33 1.62
C SER A 193 -1.06 21.98 0.35
N TYR A 194 0.00 21.17 0.48
CA TYR A 194 0.78 20.73 -0.68
C TYR A 194 -0.03 19.80 -1.60
N TYR A 195 -0.80 18.89 -1.02
CA TYR A 195 -1.76 18.06 -1.75
C TYR A 195 -2.75 18.91 -2.55
N ILE A 196 -3.34 19.94 -1.92
CA ILE A 196 -4.30 20.84 -2.58
C ILE A 196 -3.64 21.63 -3.71
N GLU A 197 -2.39 22.07 -3.55
CA GLU A 197 -1.64 22.74 -4.61
C GLU A 197 -1.43 21.85 -5.84
N GLU A 198 -1.15 20.56 -5.66
CA GLU A 198 -1.11 19.61 -6.77
C GLU A 198 -2.50 19.39 -7.39
N THR A 199 -3.55 19.20 -6.56
CA THR A 199 -4.94 19.06 -7.04
C THR A 199 -5.38 20.22 -7.94
N LYS A 200 -4.99 21.46 -7.61
CA LYS A 200 -5.28 22.67 -8.41
C LYS A 200 -4.68 22.64 -9.81
N LYS A 201 -3.64 21.83 -10.03
CA LYS A 201 -2.97 21.71 -11.33
C LYS A 201 -3.75 20.83 -12.31
N ALA A 202 -4.59 19.92 -11.84
CA ALA A 202 -5.41 19.05 -12.67
C ALA A 202 -6.31 19.85 -13.62
N LYS A 203 -6.52 19.33 -14.85
CA LYS A 203 -7.29 20.02 -15.90
C LYS A 203 -8.40 19.20 -16.54
N LYS A 204 -8.40 17.87 -16.38
CA LYS A 204 -9.30 16.94 -17.08
C LYS A 204 -10.06 16.03 -16.12
N SER A 205 -9.35 15.36 -15.21
CA SER A 205 -9.95 14.32 -14.36
C SER A 205 -9.25 14.19 -13.02
N ILE A 206 -10.00 13.78 -12.01
CA ILE A 206 -9.46 13.41 -10.70
C ILE A 206 -10.12 12.12 -10.24
N LYS A 207 -9.32 11.10 -9.92
CA LYS A 207 -9.82 9.79 -9.44
C LYS A 207 -9.17 9.46 -8.10
N CYS A 208 -9.94 9.25 -7.04
CA CYS A 208 -9.37 9.07 -5.70
C CYS A 208 -9.97 7.89 -4.93
N MET A 209 -9.13 7.18 -4.17
CA MET A 209 -9.56 6.19 -3.17
C MET A 209 -9.07 6.62 -1.80
N PHE A 210 -10.01 6.78 -0.86
CA PHE A 210 -9.71 7.23 0.50
C PHE A 210 -10.35 6.34 1.55
N PHE A 211 -9.52 5.80 2.44
CA PHE A 211 -9.98 5.17 3.67
C PHE A 211 -10.75 6.19 4.54
N SER A 212 -10.11 7.26 5.00
CA SER A 212 -10.81 8.33 5.73
C SER A 212 -10.66 9.66 5.01
N PHE A 213 -11.77 10.41 4.87
CA PHE A 213 -11.75 11.74 4.27
C PHE A 213 -12.62 12.70 5.10
N THR A 214 -11.95 13.55 5.88
CA THR A 214 -12.56 14.54 6.78
C THR A 214 -11.94 15.94 6.62
N TYR A 215 -11.13 16.18 5.60
CA TYR A 215 -10.42 17.45 5.38
C TYR A 215 -11.20 18.38 4.45
N ASN A 216 -11.88 19.34 5.05
CA ASN A 216 -12.81 20.25 4.38
C ASN A 216 -12.18 21.01 3.20
N GLU A 217 -10.95 21.53 3.34
CA GLU A 217 -10.34 22.34 2.26
C GLU A 217 -10.07 21.53 0.99
N LEU A 218 -9.74 20.24 1.10
CA LEU A 218 -9.61 19.37 -0.08
C LEU A 218 -11.00 19.09 -0.69
N SER A 219 -12.03 18.89 0.14
CA SER A 219 -13.40 18.70 -0.32
C SER A 219 -13.92 19.93 -1.11
N LYS A 220 -13.70 21.14 -0.58
CA LYS A 220 -14.00 22.40 -1.27
C LYS A 220 -13.29 22.52 -2.61
N GLU A 221 -12.00 22.19 -2.64
CA GLU A 221 -11.18 22.21 -3.84
C GLU A 221 -11.73 21.24 -4.90
N LEU A 222 -12.03 19.99 -4.53
CA LEU A 222 -12.61 19.00 -5.45
C LEU A 222 -13.98 19.44 -5.98
N ILE A 223 -14.85 19.98 -5.13
CA ILE A 223 -16.16 20.53 -5.55
C ILE A 223 -15.96 21.69 -6.53
N GLN A 224 -14.98 22.57 -6.30
CA GLN A 224 -14.69 23.66 -7.21
C GLN A 224 -14.21 23.14 -8.58
N ARG A 225 -13.32 22.14 -8.60
CA ARG A 225 -12.86 21.50 -9.84
C ARG A 225 -13.99 20.79 -10.58
N GLN A 226 -14.92 20.16 -9.87
CA GLN A 226 -16.13 19.58 -10.46
C GLN A 226 -17.02 20.63 -11.13
N LYS A 227 -17.18 21.81 -10.52
CA LYS A 227 -17.93 22.94 -11.11
C LYS A 227 -17.27 23.53 -12.36
N GLU A 228 -15.95 23.40 -12.45
CA GLU A 228 -15.17 23.78 -13.65
C GLU A 228 -15.20 22.74 -14.76
N GLY A 229 -15.89 21.62 -14.54
CA GLY A 229 -16.15 20.61 -15.58
C GLY A 229 -15.19 19.43 -15.58
N LEU A 230 -14.30 19.29 -14.58
CA LEU A 230 -13.46 18.09 -14.47
C LEU A 230 -14.31 16.85 -14.14
N ASP A 231 -13.95 15.70 -14.69
CA ASP A 231 -14.57 14.42 -14.30
C ASP A 231 -13.93 13.92 -13.01
N ILE A 232 -14.65 14.07 -11.89
CA ILE A 232 -14.17 13.67 -10.57
C ILE A 232 -14.94 12.46 -10.07
N LYS A 233 -14.19 11.41 -9.70
CA LYS A 233 -14.71 10.15 -9.16
C LYS A 233 -13.97 9.76 -7.90
N ILE A 234 -14.71 9.39 -6.87
CA ILE A 234 -14.13 9.04 -5.57
C ILE A 234 -14.73 7.74 -5.06
N ILE A 235 -13.88 6.86 -4.53
CA ILE A 235 -14.28 5.70 -3.74
C ILE A 235 -13.88 5.96 -2.30
N MET A 236 -14.83 5.80 -1.37
CA MET A 236 -14.61 5.99 0.06
C MET A 236 -14.87 4.69 0.83
N GLU A 237 -14.14 4.47 1.92
CA GLU A 237 -14.40 3.34 2.81
C GLU A 237 -15.75 3.52 3.53
N LYS A 238 -16.65 2.56 3.35
CA LYS A 238 -18.01 2.58 3.91
C LYS A 238 -17.99 2.66 5.44
N SER A 239 -17.04 2.00 6.09
CA SER A 239 -16.95 1.98 7.56
C SER A 239 -16.49 3.32 8.15
N GLN A 240 -15.97 4.24 7.33
CA GLN A 240 -15.51 5.57 7.75
C GLN A 240 -16.59 6.66 7.53
N ASN A 241 -17.82 6.28 7.16
CA ASN A 241 -18.95 7.19 7.00
C ASN A 241 -19.49 7.69 8.36
N SER A 242 -18.78 8.66 8.94
CA SER A 242 -19.20 9.38 10.15
C SER A 242 -19.80 10.76 9.82
N GLN A 243 -20.31 11.47 10.83
CA GLN A 243 -20.78 12.85 10.67
C GLN A 243 -19.69 13.84 10.22
N TYR A 244 -18.40 13.48 10.39
CA TYR A 244 -17.25 14.27 9.97
C TYR A 244 -16.76 13.93 8.57
N SER A 245 -17.33 12.89 7.94
CA SER A 245 -16.99 12.49 6.58
C SER A 245 -17.38 13.57 5.57
N GLU A 246 -16.50 13.83 4.62
CA GLU A 246 -16.74 14.77 3.53
C GLU A 246 -17.69 14.25 2.44
N TYR A 247 -18.16 13.00 2.55
CA TYR A 247 -19.09 12.37 1.61
C TYR A 247 -20.30 13.26 1.27
N ASN A 248 -20.98 13.79 2.29
CA ASN A 248 -22.21 14.57 2.07
C ASN A 248 -21.92 15.91 1.36
N ASN A 249 -20.77 16.53 1.65
CA ASN A 249 -20.37 17.78 1.01
C ASN A 249 -20.04 17.55 -0.47
N LEU A 250 -19.25 16.51 -0.75
CA LEU A 250 -18.87 16.11 -2.11
C LEU A 250 -20.11 15.76 -2.95
N ASN A 251 -21.00 14.93 -2.41
CA ASN A 251 -22.21 14.50 -3.11
C ASN A 251 -23.15 15.68 -3.42
N ARG A 252 -23.37 16.59 -2.46
CA ARG A 252 -24.13 17.85 -2.72
C ARG A 252 -23.43 18.78 -3.71
N GLY A 253 -22.10 18.74 -3.75
CA GLY A 253 -21.28 19.48 -4.71
C GLY A 253 -21.25 18.88 -6.12
N GLY A 254 -21.93 17.74 -6.34
CA GLY A 254 -22.01 17.08 -7.65
C GLY A 254 -20.86 16.13 -7.97
N VAL A 255 -19.96 15.86 -7.01
CA VAL A 255 -18.86 14.90 -7.18
C VAL A 255 -19.42 13.48 -7.12
N LYS A 256 -19.00 12.60 -8.04
CA LYS A 256 -19.43 11.20 -8.07
C LYS A 256 -18.68 10.39 -7.02
N VAL A 257 -19.30 10.19 -5.86
CA VAL A 257 -18.74 9.40 -4.76
C VAL A 257 -19.48 8.08 -4.64
N ILE A 258 -18.74 6.97 -4.55
CA ILE A 258 -19.29 5.64 -4.22
C ILE A 258 -18.63 5.11 -2.95
N TRP A 259 -19.32 4.19 -2.29
CA TRP A 259 -18.75 3.43 -1.18
C TRP A 259 -18.06 2.18 -1.72
N ASP A 260 -16.96 1.79 -1.08
CA ASP A 260 -16.36 0.49 -1.35
C ASP A 260 -17.30 -0.67 -0.94
N GLN A 261 -17.01 -1.87 -1.43
CA GLN A 261 -17.70 -3.09 -1.01
C GLN A 261 -16.74 -4.19 -0.51
N ASN A 262 -15.51 -3.85 -0.13
CA ASN A 262 -14.59 -4.83 0.46
C ASN A 262 -15.19 -5.34 1.81
N PRO A 263 -15.23 -6.66 2.06
CA PRO A 263 -15.73 -7.21 3.32
C PRO A 263 -14.78 -6.96 4.51
N SER A 264 -13.51 -6.69 4.25
CA SER A 264 -12.54 -6.14 5.20
C SER A 264 -12.55 -4.61 5.11
N HIS A 265 -11.49 -3.98 4.59
CA HIS A 265 -11.42 -2.54 4.40
C HIS A 265 -10.76 -2.16 3.08
N MET A 266 -11.25 -1.09 2.46
CA MET A 266 -10.57 -0.31 1.46
C MET A 266 -9.66 0.72 2.14
N HIS A 267 -8.40 0.35 2.36
CA HIS A 267 -7.42 1.14 3.11
C HIS A 267 -6.46 1.95 2.22
N ASN A 268 -6.82 2.16 0.95
CA ASN A 268 -6.07 3.03 0.05
C ASN A 268 -6.18 4.51 0.44
N LYS A 269 -5.10 5.26 0.18
CA LYS A 269 -5.07 6.72 0.22
C LYS A 269 -4.32 7.21 -1.00
N PHE A 270 -5.02 7.39 -2.11
CA PHE A 270 -4.42 7.97 -3.30
C PHE A 270 -5.39 8.83 -4.10
N CYS A 271 -4.84 9.78 -4.85
CA CYS A 271 -5.53 10.42 -5.97
C CYS A 271 -4.65 10.36 -7.22
N ILE A 272 -5.31 10.14 -8.34
CA ILE A 272 -4.78 10.34 -9.68
C ILE A 272 -5.27 11.71 -10.16
N LEU A 273 -4.36 12.54 -10.64
CA LEU A 273 -4.64 13.83 -11.25
C LEU A 273 -4.35 13.74 -12.75
N ASP A 274 -5.39 13.94 -13.55
CA ASP A 274 -5.43 13.67 -14.98
C ASP A 274 -5.01 12.23 -15.28
N SER A 275 -3.95 12.03 -16.06
CA SER A 275 -3.31 10.72 -16.29
C SER A 275 -1.78 10.86 -16.21
N ASN A 276 -1.29 11.77 -15.38
CA ASN A 276 0.13 12.13 -15.28
C ASN A 276 0.69 12.08 -13.85
N THR A 277 -0.15 12.35 -12.85
CA THR A 277 0.31 12.51 -11.47
C THR A 277 -0.47 11.61 -10.52
N VAL A 278 0.25 10.89 -9.66
CA VAL A 278 -0.32 10.15 -8.53
C VAL A 278 0.16 10.77 -7.23
N ILE A 279 -0.76 11.01 -6.32
CA ILE A 279 -0.47 11.34 -4.92
C ILE A 279 -0.88 10.15 -4.08
N THR A 280 0.02 9.58 -3.29
CA THR A 280 -0.30 8.51 -2.34
C THR A 280 0.58 8.59 -1.10
N GLY A 281 0.53 7.60 -0.21
CA GLY A 281 1.30 7.53 1.03
C GLY A 281 0.47 6.98 2.19
N SER A 282 0.92 7.26 3.41
CA SER A 282 0.24 6.80 4.61
C SER A 282 -0.93 7.70 5.03
N MET A 283 -0.93 8.95 4.56
CA MET A 283 -1.81 10.01 5.03
C MET A 283 -3.25 9.88 4.51
N ASN A 284 -4.21 9.88 5.43
CA ASN A 284 -5.61 10.17 5.12
C ASN A 284 -5.83 11.69 5.00
N PRO A 285 -6.67 12.19 4.07
CA PRO A 285 -7.08 13.59 4.06
C PRO A 285 -7.90 13.96 5.32
N SER A 286 -7.18 14.37 6.38
CA SER A 286 -7.74 14.69 7.70
C SER A 286 -6.87 15.73 8.42
N ASN A 287 -7.43 16.40 9.43
CA ASN A 287 -6.65 17.33 10.27
C ASN A 287 -5.55 16.62 11.07
N ASN A 288 -5.84 15.42 11.59
CA ASN A 288 -4.84 14.64 12.32
C ASN A 288 -3.66 14.29 11.43
N GLY A 289 -3.92 13.85 10.20
CA GLY A 289 -2.83 13.55 9.28
C GLY A 289 -2.02 14.78 8.89
N ASN A 290 -2.66 15.95 8.77
CA ASN A 290 -1.93 17.17 8.40
C ASN A 290 -1.04 17.73 9.52
N PHE A 291 -1.54 17.72 10.76
CA PHE A 291 -0.98 18.53 11.85
C PHE A 291 -0.46 17.73 13.05
N ASN A 292 -0.88 16.48 13.23
CA ASN A 292 -0.64 15.74 14.46
C ASN A 292 0.21 14.49 14.19
N ASN A 293 -0.29 13.56 13.38
CA ASN A 293 0.36 12.28 13.14
C ASN A 293 1.63 12.44 12.30
N ASN A 294 2.61 11.56 12.50
CA ASN A 294 3.71 11.35 11.57
C ASN A 294 3.24 10.50 10.39
N GLU A 295 2.98 11.13 9.26
CA GLU A 295 2.50 10.50 8.04
C GLU A 295 3.24 11.07 6.84
N SER A 296 3.08 10.42 5.68
CA SER A 296 3.71 10.83 4.45
C SER A 296 2.71 10.92 3.30
N ILE A 297 2.99 11.85 2.40
CA ILE A 297 2.52 11.82 1.02
C ILE A 297 3.73 11.82 0.08
N ILE A 298 3.61 11.09 -1.02
CA ILE A 298 4.53 11.07 -2.16
C ILE A 298 3.76 11.48 -3.41
N ILE A 299 4.37 12.33 -4.23
CA ILE A 299 3.83 12.81 -5.50
C ILE A 299 4.71 12.26 -6.62
N ILE A 300 4.10 11.47 -7.50
CA ILE A 300 4.79 10.80 -8.59
C ILE A 300 4.23 11.34 -9.90
N ASN A 301 5.11 11.96 -10.69
CA ASN A 301 4.81 12.41 -12.05
C ASN A 301 5.37 11.37 -13.03
N ASN A 302 4.58 10.34 -13.31
CA ASN A 302 4.98 9.23 -14.17
C ASN A 302 3.73 8.60 -14.81
N GLU A 303 3.68 8.57 -16.14
CA GLU A 303 2.52 8.08 -16.89
C GLU A 303 2.27 6.58 -16.67
N GLU A 304 3.33 5.77 -16.56
CA GLU A 304 3.19 4.32 -16.37
C GLU A 304 2.66 3.99 -14.98
N VAL A 305 3.18 4.65 -13.94
CA VAL A 305 2.63 4.56 -12.57
C VAL A 305 1.17 5.01 -12.58
N THR A 306 0.88 6.15 -13.22
CA THR A 306 -0.49 6.68 -13.26
C THR A 306 -1.45 5.70 -13.91
N LYS A 307 -1.06 5.10 -15.03
CA LYS A 307 -1.86 4.10 -15.73
C LYS A 307 -2.15 2.87 -14.87
N GLN A 308 -1.18 2.40 -14.07
CA GLN A 308 -1.41 1.29 -13.13
C GLN A 308 -2.45 1.65 -12.07
N TYR A 309 -2.34 2.84 -11.45
CA TYR A 309 -3.36 3.32 -10.50
C TYR A 309 -4.72 3.56 -11.15
N GLU A 310 -4.77 4.07 -12.38
CA GLU A 310 -6.03 4.26 -13.13
C GLU A 310 -6.73 2.93 -13.42
N ASN A 311 -5.99 1.93 -13.90
CA ASN A 311 -6.53 0.59 -14.14
C ASN A 311 -7.09 -0.01 -12.85
N TYR A 312 -6.34 0.11 -11.75
CA TYR A 312 -6.77 -0.34 -10.44
C TYR A 312 -8.05 0.37 -9.98
N PHE A 313 -8.07 1.71 -10.07
CA PHE A 313 -9.23 2.52 -9.73
C PHE A 313 -10.46 2.14 -10.58
N ASP A 314 -10.33 2.09 -11.90
CA ASP A 314 -11.45 1.86 -12.82
C ASP A 314 -12.06 0.46 -12.64
N LYS A 315 -11.22 -0.55 -12.35
CA LYS A 315 -11.67 -1.89 -11.96
C LYS A 315 -12.60 -1.82 -10.74
N TYR A 316 -12.16 -1.24 -9.64
CA TYR A 316 -12.97 -1.17 -8.42
C TYR A 316 -14.17 -0.23 -8.55
N TYR A 317 -14.01 0.89 -9.26
CA TYR A 317 -15.10 1.82 -9.49
C TYR A 317 -16.23 1.20 -10.31
N SER A 318 -15.90 0.36 -11.29
CA SER A 318 -16.90 -0.37 -12.08
C SER A 318 -17.54 -1.53 -11.30
N MET A 319 -16.78 -2.20 -10.45
CA MET A 319 -17.25 -3.36 -9.68
C MET A 319 -18.12 -2.97 -8.47
N TRP A 320 -17.86 -1.84 -7.84
CA TRP A 320 -18.56 -1.39 -6.61
C TRP A 320 -19.68 -0.39 -6.85
N ARG A 321 -19.83 0.10 -8.08
CA ARG A 321 -20.96 0.94 -8.49
C ARG A 321 -22.14 0.09 -8.93
#